data_AF-A0AAU8IFJ2-F1
#
_entry.id   AF-A0AAU8IFJ2-F1
#
_cell.length_a   1.000
_cell.length_b   1.000
_cell.length_c   1.000
_cell.angle_alpha   90.00
_cell.angle_beta   90.00
_cell.angle_gamma   90.00
#
_symmetry.space_group_name_H-M   'P 1'
#
loop_
_entity.id
_entity.type
_entity.pdbx_description
1 polymer ?
#
loop_
_entity_poly.entity_id
_entity_poly.type
_entity_poly.pdbx_seq_one_letter_code
_entity_poly.pdbx_strand_id
1 'polypeptide(L)'
;MELKIDSPDAEGVGEILAKGDNIMLGYYNDPVATAHTFKNGYFRTGDLGSIDKDGALYIRGRMKNVIVTANGKNIYPEELEARLLEKEPISEALVLSGNDRRGSACVKAKIFPNLDYVTRIMGHLPAKEEIQALVKSIIDEVNNKMPDYKHIRMYEIIEKEFEKTTTRKIRRCGLNLV
;
A
#
# COMPACT_ATOMS: atom_id res chain seq x y z
N MET A 1 11.89 22.38 -10.13
CA MET A 1 11.64 21.46 -9.00
C MET A 1 12.77 20.46 -8.97
N GLU A 2 13.41 20.30 -7.82
CA GLU A 2 14.51 19.36 -7.60
C GLU A 2 14.01 18.20 -6.74
N LEU A 3 14.41 16.98 -7.10
CA LEU A 3 14.07 15.76 -6.38
C LEU A 3 15.35 14.99 -6.06
N LYS A 4 15.38 14.33 -4.90
CA LYS A 4 16.45 13.39 -4.54
C LYS A 4 15.90 12.26 -3.68
N ILE A 5 16.61 11.15 -3.66
CA ILE A 5 16.32 10.01 -2.79
C ILE A 5 17.24 10.10 -1.57
N ASP A 6 16.65 10.18 -0.37
CA ASP A 6 17.37 10.19 0.89
C ASP A 6 17.50 8.79 1.48
N SER A 7 18.70 8.47 1.93
CA SER A 7 19.03 7.19 2.58
C SER A 7 18.56 5.97 1.77
N PRO A 8 18.92 5.86 0.47
CA PRO A 8 18.49 4.73 -0.35
C PRO A 8 19.01 3.39 0.20
N ASP A 9 18.18 2.37 0.14
CA ASP A 9 18.54 0.99 0.44
C ASP A 9 19.34 0.35 -0.72
N ALA A 10 19.65 -0.95 -0.59
CA ALA A 10 20.39 -1.70 -1.60
C ALA A 10 19.67 -1.77 -2.96
N GLU A 11 18.37 -1.52 -3.02
CA GLU A 11 17.57 -1.46 -4.25
C GLU A 11 17.43 -0.02 -4.79
N GLY A 12 18.08 0.96 -4.13
CA GLY A 12 18.01 2.37 -4.50
C GLY A 12 16.73 3.06 -4.02
N VAL A 13 15.95 2.42 -3.14
CA VAL A 13 14.70 2.98 -2.62
C VAL A 13 14.95 3.74 -1.33
N GLY A 14 14.50 4.98 -1.27
CA GLY A 14 14.61 5.83 -0.08
C GLY A 14 13.52 6.89 -0.02
N GLU A 15 13.60 7.80 0.94
CA GLU A 15 12.61 8.88 1.07
C GLU A 15 12.77 9.87 -0.09
N ILE A 16 11.66 10.17 -0.76
CA ILE A 16 11.63 11.21 -1.78
C ILE A 16 11.69 12.57 -1.07
N LEU A 17 12.76 13.32 -1.33
CA LEU A 17 12.90 14.69 -0.88
C LEU A 17 12.68 15.65 -2.05
N ALA A 18 11.94 16.72 -1.82
CA ALA A 18 11.56 17.67 -2.85
C ALA A 18 11.96 19.11 -2.48
N LYS A 19 12.33 19.90 -3.48
CA LYS A 19 12.62 21.34 -3.33
C LYS A 19 12.11 22.11 -4.53
N GLY A 20 11.48 23.25 -4.29
CA GLY A 20 10.93 24.11 -5.34
C GLY A 20 9.92 25.11 -4.78
N ASP A 21 9.51 26.04 -5.62
CA ASP A 21 8.63 27.16 -5.23
C ASP A 21 7.22 26.69 -4.83
N ASN A 22 6.84 25.48 -5.20
CA ASN A 22 5.56 24.85 -4.87
C ASN A 22 5.55 24.13 -3.51
N ILE A 23 6.67 24.13 -2.78
CA ILE A 23 6.75 23.52 -1.44
C ILE A 23 6.13 24.45 -0.40
N MET A 24 5.36 23.87 0.53
CA MET A 24 4.71 24.61 1.62
C MET A 24 5.72 25.42 2.44
N LEU A 25 5.28 26.53 3.04
CA LEU A 25 6.11 27.29 3.99
C LEU A 25 6.23 26.58 5.36
N GLY A 26 5.24 25.76 5.69
CA GLY A 26 5.13 25.09 6.98
C GLY A 26 3.67 24.85 7.35
N TYR A 27 3.48 24.23 8.51
CA TYR A 27 2.16 24.08 9.12
C TYR A 27 1.76 25.32 9.90
N TYR A 28 0.48 25.69 9.84
CA TYR A 28 -0.06 26.83 10.56
C TYR A 28 0.05 26.64 12.07
N ASN A 29 0.68 27.60 12.77
CA ASN A 29 0.91 27.60 14.22
C ASN A 29 1.60 26.34 14.78
N ASP A 30 2.34 25.61 13.94
CA ASP A 30 3.09 24.42 14.37
C ASP A 30 4.54 24.48 13.86
N PRO A 31 5.40 25.28 14.51
CA PRO A 31 6.80 25.42 14.11
C PRO A 31 7.60 24.12 14.32
N VAL A 32 7.18 23.27 15.27
CA VAL A 32 7.86 22.00 15.57
C VAL A 32 7.61 21.01 14.45
N ALA A 33 6.35 20.77 14.07
CA ALA A 33 6.04 19.89 12.93
C ALA A 33 6.62 20.44 11.63
N THR A 34 6.60 21.77 11.45
CA THR A 34 7.24 22.42 10.30
C THR A 34 8.72 22.06 10.23
N ALA A 35 9.48 22.26 11.30
CA ALA A 35 10.92 21.94 11.33
C ALA A 35 11.18 20.46 11.01
N HIS A 36 10.35 19.54 11.49
CA HIS A 36 10.49 18.11 11.20
C HIS A 36 10.22 17.73 9.74
N THR A 37 9.43 18.52 9.00
CA THR A 37 9.16 18.28 7.57
C THR A 37 10.26 18.73 6.63
N PHE A 38 11.29 19.41 7.12
CA PHE A 38 12.42 19.84 6.30
C PHE A 38 13.73 19.17 6.73
N LYS A 39 14.55 18.77 5.76
CA LYS A 39 15.89 18.23 5.95
C LYS A 39 16.83 18.92 4.97
N ASN A 40 17.76 19.73 5.50
CA ASN A 40 18.76 20.46 4.71
C ASN A 40 18.16 21.27 3.54
N GLY A 41 17.03 21.96 3.80
CA GLY A 41 16.32 22.77 2.80
C GLY A 41 15.48 21.98 1.79
N TYR A 42 15.35 20.67 1.94
CA TYR A 42 14.40 19.85 1.18
C TYR A 42 13.21 19.45 2.05
N PHE A 43 12.04 19.42 1.45
CA PHE A 43 10.83 18.90 2.04
C PHE A 43 10.82 17.38 2.04
N ARG A 44 10.44 16.81 3.19
CA ARG A 44 10.26 15.39 3.45
C ARG A 44 8.84 14.98 3.06
N THR A 45 8.69 14.29 1.93
CA THR A 45 7.37 13.88 1.44
C THR A 45 6.74 12.78 2.30
N GLY A 46 7.56 11.98 2.99
CA GLY A 46 7.14 10.74 3.63
C GLY A 46 6.76 9.63 2.64
N ASP A 47 7.01 9.84 1.35
CA ASP A 47 6.86 8.85 0.28
C ASP A 47 8.22 8.20 0.00
N LEU A 48 8.21 6.90 -0.27
CA LEU A 48 9.39 6.14 -0.68
C LEU A 48 9.40 5.98 -2.19
N GLY A 49 10.58 6.08 -2.79
CA GLY A 49 10.75 5.92 -4.22
C GLY A 49 12.19 5.73 -4.65
N SER A 50 12.36 5.52 -5.95
CA SER A 50 13.65 5.37 -6.62
C SER A 50 13.66 6.20 -7.90
N ILE A 51 14.82 6.72 -8.29
CA ILE A 51 15.01 7.40 -9.58
C ILE A 51 15.87 6.50 -10.46
N ASP A 52 15.43 6.23 -11.68
CA ASP A 52 16.21 5.43 -12.62
C ASP A 52 17.30 6.24 -13.33
N LYS A 53 18.06 5.56 -14.20
CA LYS A 53 19.15 6.17 -14.98
C LYS A 53 18.68 7.26 -15.95
N ASP A 54 17.42 7.24 -16.35
CA ASP A 54 16.82 8.18 -17.30
C ASP A 54 16.14 9.36 -16.56
N GLY A 55 16.19 9.37 -15.21
CA GLY A 55 15.65 10.41 -14.36
C GLY A 55 14.17 10.23 -14.01
N ALA A 56 13.57 9.08 -14.34
CA ALA A 56 12.17 8.80 -14.02
C ALA A 56 12.02 8.41 -12.53
N LEU A 57 11.07 9.05 -11.85
CA LEU A 57 10.72 8.75 -10.47
C LEU A 57 9.68 7.63 -10.38
N TYR A 58 10.01 6.60 -9.61
CA TYR A 58 9.09 5.50 -9.28
C TYR A 58 8.69 5.59 -7.81
N ILE A 59 7.40 5.80 -7.55
CA ILE A 59 6.84 5.82 -6.20
C ILE A 59 6.58 4.38 -5.76
N ARG A 60 7.06 4.01 -4.58
CA ARG A 60 6.93 2.66 -3.99
C ARG A 60 5.81 2.58 -2.95
N GLY A 61 5.63 3.61 -2.14
CA GLY A 61 4.61 3.63 -1.09
C GLY A 61 4.91 4.66 0.00
N ARG A 62 4.17 4.62 1.11
CA ARG A 62 4.41 5.51 2.26
C ARG A 62 5.40 4.90 3.24
N MET A 63 6.35 5.71 3.72
CA MET A 63 7.35 5.27 4.71
C MET A 63 6.71 4.65 5.96
N LYS A 64 5.63 5.25 6.46
CA LYS A 64 4.90 4.76 7.64
C LYS A 64 4.11 3.46 7.43
N ASN A 65 3.93 3.03 6.18
CA ASN A 65 3.13 1.85 5.84
C ASN A 65 3.99 0.61 5.56
N VAL A 66 5.31 0.77 5.41
CA VAL A 66 6.22 -0.33 5.04
C VAL A 66 6.12 -1.46 6.06
N ILE A 67 5.94 -2.68 5.55
CA ILE A 67 6.02 -3.90 6.36
C ILE A 67 7.44 -4.42 6.24
N VAL A 68 8.14 -4.54 7.36
CA VAL A 68 9.51 -5.09 7.41
C VAL A 68 9.41 -6.55 7.82
N THR A 69 9.91 -7.45 6.98
CA THR A 69 9.97 -8.88 7.28
C THR A 69 11.02 -9.19 8.34
N ALA A 70 10.95 -10.38 8.93
CA ALA A 70 11.93 -10.84 9.92
C ALA A 70 13.39 -10.83 9.41
N ASN A 71 13.61 -10.97 8.10
CA ASN A 71 14.93 -10.88 7.46
C ASN A 71 15.27 -9.47 6.94
N GLY A 72 14.54 -8.44 7.37
CA GLY A 72 14.85 -7.03 7.07
C GLY A 72 14.48 -6.56 5.66
N LYS A 73 13.66 -7.30 4.93
CA LYS A 73 13.19 -6.88 3.59
C LYS A 73 11.96 -5.98 3.73
N ASN A 74 11.91 -4.97 2.88
CA ASN A 74 10.78 -4.05 2.79
C ASN A 74 9.69 -4.62 1.89
N ILE A 75 8.45 -4.60 2.37
CA ILE A 75 7.26 -4.85 1.59
C ILE A 75 6.46 -3.55 1.56
N TYR A 76 6.16 -3.07 0.36
CA TYR A 76 5.35 -1.88 0.14
C TYR A 76 3.90 -2.31 -0.08
N PRO A 77 2.99 -2.07 0.88
CA PRO A 77 1.63 -2.56 0.75
C PRO A 77 0.89 -2.03 -0.48
N GLU A 78 1.13 -0.77 -0.84
CA GLU A 78 0.52 -0.11 -1.99
C GLU A 78 0.83 -0.84 -3.31
N GLU A 79 1.98 -1.52 -3.39
CA GLU A 79 2.39 -2.33 -4.54
C GLU A 79 1.51 -3.59 -4.71
N LEU A 80 1.06 -4.17 -3.60
CA LEU A 80 0.19 -5.34 -3.57
C LEU A 80 -1.28 -4.92 -3.76
N GLU A 81 -1.68 -3.81 -3.15
CA GLU A 81 -3.00 -3.20 -3.34
C GLU A 81 -3.25 -2.87 -4.81
N ALA A 82 -2.30 -2.23 -5.49
CA ALA A 82 -2.41 -1.93 -6.91
C ALA A 82 -2.65 -3.19 -7.76
N ARG A 83 -1.89 -4.26 -7.51
CA ARG A 83 -2.04 -5.54 -8.24
C ARG A 83 -3.36 -6.25 -7.95
N LEU A 84 -3.90 -6.13 -6.73
CA LEU A 84 -5.22 -6.65 -6.40
C LEU A 84 -6.31 -5.83 -7.11
N LEU A 85 -6.19 -4.50 -7.14
CA LEU A 85 -7.14 -3.59 -7.76
C LEU A 85 -7.12 -3.63 -9.31
N GLU A 86 -6.07 -4.16 -9.92
CA GLU A 86 -6.06 -4.49 -11.36
C GLU A 86 -7.05 -5.62 -11.71
N LYS A 87 -7.60 -6.32 -10.70
CA LYS A 87 -8.54 -7.43 -10.88
C LYS A 87 -9.96 -6.93 -10.68
N GLU A 88 -10.73 -6.89 -11.77
CA GLU A 88 -12.13 -6.45 -11.77
C GLU A 88 -13.04 -7.05 -10.67
N PRO A 89 -12.87 -8.32 -10.24
CA PRO A 89 -13.64 -8.84 -9.11
C PRO A 89 -13.31 -8.21 -7.74
N ILE A 90 -12.26 -7.42 -7.62
CA ILE A 90 -11.85 -6.73 -6.39
C ILE A 90 -12.20 -5.25 -6.54
N SER A 91 -13.10 -4.76 -5.69
CA SER A 91 -13.46 -3.33 -5.67
C SER A 91 -12.49 -2.54 -4.79
N GLU A 92 -12.09 -3.08 -3.64
CA GLU A 92 -11.16 -2.43 -2.72
C GLU A 92 -10.21 -3.43 -2.08
N ALA A 93 -8.97 -3.00 -1.83
CA ALA A 93 -7.96 -3.79 -1.14
C ALA A 93 -7.20 -2.91 -0.15
N LEU A 94 -6.92 -3.47 1.03
CA LEU A 94 -6.06 -2.87 2.05
C LEU A 94 -5.08 -3.92 2.57
N VAL A 95 -3.78 -3.66 2.43
CA VAL A 95 -2.71 -4.60 2.78
C VAL A 95 -2.00 -4.21 4.08
N LEU A 96 -2.17 -4.98 5.15
CA LEU A 96 -1.63 -4.67 6.46
C LEU A 96 -0.54 -5.67 6.86
N SER A 97 0.26 -5.31 7.87
CA SER A 97 1.04 -6.31 8.59
C SER A 97 0.09 -7.16 9.43
N GLY A 98 0.16 -8.48 9.26
CA GLY A 98 -0.42 -9.46 10.17
C GLY A 98 0.67 -10.24 10.88
N ASN A 99 0.28 -11.11 11.81
CA ASN A 99 1.19 -12.04 12.46
C ASN A 99 0.79 -13.45 12.08
N ASP A 100 1.76 -14.24 11.62
CA ASP A 100 1.54 -15.66 11.40
C ASP A 100 1.39 -16.42 12.74
N ARG A 101 1.13 -17.73 12.67
CA ARG A 101 0.98 -18.58 13.87
C ARG A 101 2.22 -18.61 14.77
N ARG A 102 3.39 -18.19 14.26
CA ARG A 102 4.67 -18.14 14.97
C ARG A 102 4.99 -16.71 15.46
N GLY A 103 4.09 -15.76 15.27
CA GLY A 103 4.27 -14.36 15.65
C GLY A 103 5.18 -13.56 14.70
N SER A 104 5.52 -14.11 13.53
CA SER A 104 6.32 -13.40 12.54
C SER A 104 5.45 -12.49 11.70
N ALA A 105 5.93 -11.27 11.43
CA ALA A 105 5.23 -10.32 10.56
C ALA A 105 5.03 -10.92 9.16
N CYS A 106 3.79 -10.99 8.73
CA CYS A 106 3.38 -11.45 7.41
C CYS A 106 2.46 -10.43 6.75
N VAL A 107 2.19 -10.62 5.46
CA VAL A 107 1.27 -9.77 4.71
C VAL A 107 -0.16 -10.28 4.88
N LYS A 108 -1.04 -9.41 5.38
CA LYS A 108 -2.49 -9.62 5.46
C LYS A 108 -3.21 -8.70 4.46
N ALA A 109 -4.15 -9.21 3.67
CA ALA A 109 -5.01 -8.38 2.82
C ALA A 109 -6.45 -8.38 3.32
N LYS A 110 -7.08 -7.21 3.47
CA LYS A 110 -8.53 -7.07 3.57
C LYS A 110 -9.08 -6.71 2.20
N ILE A 111 -10.11 -7.39 1.75
CA ILE A 111 -10.61 -7.31 0.37
C ILE A 111 -12.11 -7.10 0.37
N PHE A 112 -12.57 -6.04 -0.29
CA PHE A 112 -13.98 -5.82 -0.59
C PHE A 112 -14.23 -6.24 -2.05
N PRO A 113 -15.02 -7.31 -2.30
CA PRO A 113 -15.25 -7.81 -3.65
C PRO A 113 -16.27 -6.95 -4.41
N ASN A 114 -16.11 -6.88 -5.73
CA ASN A 114 -17.08 -6.27 -6.63
C ASN A 114 -18.21 -7.27 -6.93
N LEU A 115 -19.21 -7.36 -6.07
CA LEU A 115 -20.29 -8.34 -6.19
C LEU A 115 -21.11 -8.16 -7.47
N ASP A 116 -21.29 -6.93 -7.96
CA ASP A 116 -22.00 -6.66 -9.20
C ASP A 116 -21.27 -7.27 -10.40
N TYR A 117 -19.94 -7.08 -10.46
CA TYR A 117 -19.11 -7.69 -11.49
C TYR A 117 -19.15 -9.22 -11.41
N VAL A 118 -18.97 -9.79 -10.20
CA VAL A 118 -18.94 -11.23 -10.00
C VAL A 118 -20.28 -11.87 -10.36
N THR A 119 -21.40 -11.28 -9.92
CA THR A 119 -22.76 -11.73 -10.23
C THR A 119 -23.01 -11.74 -11.74
N ARG A 120 -22.55 -10.71 -12.47
CA ARG A 120 -22.68 -10.63 -13.92
C ARG A 120 -21.91 -11.73 -14.64
N ILE A 121 -20.71 -12.08 -14.17
CA ILE A 121 -19.87 -13.12 -14.78
C ILE A 121 -20.40 -14.52 -14.46
N MET A 122 -20.89 -14.75 -13.24
CA MET A 122 -21.43 -16.05 -12.81
C MET A 122 -22.87 -16.29 -13.27
N GLY A 123 -23.63 -15.22 -13.54
CA GLY A 123 -25.04 -15.30 -13.93
C GLY A 123 -26.01 -15.51 -12.76
N HIS A 124 -25.51 -15.54 -11.52
CA HIS A 124 -26.28 -15.63 -10.29
C HIS A 124 -25.54 -14.91 -9.16
N LEU A 125 -26.25 -14.63 -8.06
CA LEU A 125 -25.63 -14.09 -6.86
C LEU A 125 -24.66 -15.15 -6.29
N PRO A 126 -23.37 -14.83 -6.10
CA PRO A 126 -22.39 -15.81 -5.66
C PRO A 126 -22.59 -16.16 -4.18
N ALA A 127 -22.45 -17.45 -3.86
CA ALA A 127 -22.34 -17.92 -2.49
C ALA A 127 -21.00 -17.49 -1.87
N LYS A 128 -20.93 -17.52 -0.53
CA LYS A 128 -19.74 -17.12 0.21
C LYS A 128 -18.51 -17.95 -0.20
N GLU A 129 -18.71 -19.23 -0.44
CA GLU A 129 -17.67 -20.18 -0.83
C GLU A 129 -17.10 -19.86 -2.22
N GLU A 130 -17.94 -19.40 -3.15
CA GLU A 130 -17.53 -19.01 -4.50
C GLU A 130 -16.70 -17.73 -4.48
N ILE A 131 -17.11 -16.74 -3.68
CA ILE A 131 -16.34 -15.51 -3.45
C ILE A 131 -14.99 -15.85 -2.82
N GLN A 132 -14.97 -16.75 -1.84
CA GLN A 132 -13.74 -17.21 -1.18
C GLN A 132 -12.78 -17.87 -2.18
N ALA A 133 -13.29 -18.78 -3.01
CA ALA A 133 -12.49 -19.45 -4.04
C ALA A 133 -11.95 -18.47 -5.09
N LEU A 134 -12.77 -17.51 -5.52
CA LEU A 134 -12.38 -16.48 -6.47
C LEU A 134 -11.27 -15.58 -5.92
N VAL A 135 -11.46 -15.02 -4.72
CA VAL A 135 -10.47 -14.16 -4.07
C VAL A 135 -9.17 -14.92 -3.81
N LYS A 136 -9.25 -16.18 -3.38
CA LYS A 136 -8.07 -17.03 -3.22
C LYS A 136 -7.32 -17.19 -4.54
N SER A 137 -8.02 -17.50 -5.62
CA SER A 137 -7.39 -17.64 -6.95
C SER A 137 -6.70 -16.35 -7.41
N ILE A 138 -7.29 -15.19 -7.12
CA ILE A 138 -6.70 -13.88 -7.44
C ILE A 138 -5.43 -13.65 -6.60
N ILE A 139 -5.49 -13.92 -5.31
CA ILE A 139 -4.32 -13.80 -4.42
C ILE A 139 -3.20 -14.73 -4.89
N ASP A 140 -3.51 -15.98 -5.24
CA ASP A 140 -2.53 -16.93 -5.77
C ASP A 140 -1.88 -16.40 -7.06
N GLU A 141 -2.67 -15.80 -7.97
CA GLU A 141 -2.14 -15.17 -9.19
C GLU A 141 -1.21 -13.99 -8.89
N VAL A 142 -1.59 -13.12 -7.94
CA VAL A 142 -0.75 -11.99 -7.50
C VAL A 142 0.53 -12.50 -6.85
N ASN A 143 0.44 -13.47 -5.94
CA ASN A 143 1.59 -14.07 -5.27
C ASN A 143 2.57 -14.71 -6.25
N ASN A 144 2.08 -15.41 -7.28
CA ASN A 144 2.93 -16.06 -8.29
C ASN A 144 3.80 -15.08 -9.11
N LYS A 145 3.41 -13.80 -9.17
CA LYS A 145 4.20 -12.74 -9.84
C LYS A 145 5.17 -12.03 -8.89
N MET A 146 5.24 -12.48 -7.64
CA MET A 146 5.96 -11.80 -6.57
C MET A 146 6.93 -12.74 -5.86
N PRO A 147 8.05 -12.23 -5.33
CA PRO A 147 8.90 -12.99 -4.44
C PRO A 147 8.14 -13.51 -3.21
N ASP A 148 8.48 -14.70 -2.73
CA ASP A 148 7.80 -15.38 -1.58
C ASP A 148 7.68 -14.50 -0.33
N TYR A 149 8.67 -13.65 -0.05
CA TYR A 149 8.63 -12.78 1.11
C TYR A 149 7.54 -11.69 1.02
N LYS A 150 7.04 -11.37 -0.18
CA LYS A 150 5.94 -10.42 -0.41
C LYS A 150 4.57 -11.10 -0.48
N HIS A 151 4.50 -12.43 -0.39
CA HIS A 151 3.24 -13.15 -0.55
C HIS A 151 2.22 -12.75 0.51
N ILE A 152 0.99 -12.53 0.07
CA ILE A 152 -0.18 -12.37 0.92
C ILE A 152 -0.46 -13.74 1.54
N ARG A 153 -0.16 -13.89 2.83
CA ARG A 153 -0.31 -15.15 3.59
C ARG A 153 -1.62 -15.24 4.34
N MET A 154 -2.24 -14.10 4.61
CA MET A 154 -3.53 -14.00 5.28
C MET A 154 -4.42 -13.08 4.46
N TYR A 155 -5.71 -13.41 4.39
CA TYR A 155 -6.67 -12.48 3.83
C TYR A 155 -8.02 -12.58 4.54
N GLU A 156 -8.78 -11.51 4.41
CA GLU A 156 -10.11 -11.35 4.99
C GLU A 156 -11.01 -10.68 3.96
N ILE A 157 -12.14 -11.29 3.68
CA ILE A 157 -13.15 -10.72 2.78
C ILE A 157 -14.12 -9.94 3.65
N ILE A 158 -14.23 -8.64 3.39
CA ILE A 158 -15.13 -7.75 4.13
C ILE A 158 -16.43 -7.54 3.35
N GLU A 159 -17.51 -7.32 4.08
CA GLU A 159 -18.86 -7.16 3.51
C GLU A 159 -19.25 -5.70 3.25
N LYS A 160 -18.46 -4.75 3.78
CA LYS A 160 -18.69 -3.31 3.64
C LYS A 160 -17.44 -2.64 3.09
N GLU A 161 -17.63 -1.57 2.33
CA GLU A 161 -16.54 -0.70 1.88
C GLU A 161 -15.72 -0.18 3.06
N PHE A 162 -14.44 0.09 2.80
CA PHE A 162 -13.58 0.72 3.78
C PHE A 162 -14.02 2.15 4.08
N GLU A 163 -13.74 2.61 5.30
CA GLU A 163 -13.81 4.04 5.58
C GLU A 163 -12.80 4.80 4.72
N LYS A 164 -13.26 5.88 4.10
CA LYS A 164 -12.47 6.71 3.21
C LYS A 164 -12.35 8.13 3.72
N THR A 165 -11.32 8.83 3.26
CA THR A 165 -11.20 10.29 3.42
C THR A 165 -12.21 11.01 2.52
N THR A 166 -12.35 12.33 2.69
CA THR A 166 -13.13 13.19 1.78
C THR A 166 -12.66 13.09 0.32
N THR A 167 -11.38 12.77 0.10
CA THR A 167 -10.78 12.49 -1.21
C THR A 167 -10.93 11.03 -1.67
N ARG A 168 -11.80 10.25 -1.03
CA ARG A 168 -12.10 8.83 -1.32
C ARG A 168 -10.93 7.85 -1.16
N LYS A 169 -9.82 8.26 -0.53
CA LYS A 169 -8.71 7.34 -0.21
C LYS A 169 -9.05 6.50 1.01
N ILE A 170 -8.78 5.19 0.95
CA ILE A 170 -8.96 4.28 2.09
C ILE A 170 -8.13 4.77 3.28
N ARG A 171 -8.74 4.87 4.46
CA ARG A 171 -8.05 5.27 5.69
C ARG A 171 -7.28 4.09 6.28
N ARG A 172 -5.96 4.24 6.46
CA ARG A 172 -5.11 3.29 7.22
C ARG A 172 -5.10 3.58 8.72
N CYS A 173 -6.27 3.77 9.31
CA CYS A 173 -6.44 3.99 10.74
C CYS A 173 -7.89 3.66 11.16
N GLY A 174 -8.12 3.56 12.47
CA GLY A 174 -9.46 3.34 13.01
C GLY A 174 -10.05 1.98 12.61
N LEU A 175 -11.35 1.97 12.27
CA LEU A 175 -12.14 0.76 12.04
C LEU A 175 -11.60 -0.14 10.93
N ASN A 176 -10.90 0.41 9.93
CA ASN A 176 -10.33 -0.40 8.85
C ASN A 176 -9.22 -1.35 9.34
N LEU A 177 -8.59 -1.06 10.49
CA LEU A 177 -7.53 -1.90 11.06
C LEU A 177 -8.04 -3.01 11.98
N VAL A 178 -9.29 -2.90 12.48
CA VAL A 178 -9.91 -3.84 13.42
C VAL A 178 -10.37 -5.10 12.73
#